data_AF-A0A1Q6ZVQ3-F1
#
_entry.id   AF-A0A1Q6ZVQ3-F1
#
_cell.length_a   1.000
_cell.length_b   1.000
_cell.length_c   1.000
_cell.angle_alpha   90.00
_cell.angle_beta   90.00
_cell.angle_gamma   90.00
#
_symmetry.space_group_name_H-M   'P 1'
#
loop_
_entity.id
_entity.type
_entity.pdbx_description
1 polymer ?
#
loop_
_entity_poly.entity_id
_entity_poly.type
_entity_poly.pdbx_seq_one_letter_code
_entity_poly.pdbx_strand_id
1 'polypeptide(L)'
;MDCVTQQYLARQGTITPQMQRVAEREELPVELVRDEVARGRLIIPANVHHLAGRLDPMAIGNVARVKINANIGNSAVESNIDQELDKLHHAVHYGADTVMDLSTGGNIDAIRQAIIDASPVPIGTVPIYQAVTAVAKVEDLTADDLLDMVEHQAQQGVDYVTVHCGILREYVGLALGRVTGIVSRGGSLHAYWMMHHNRQNPLYTHFDRILEIARKYDVTLSLGDALRPGSLADANDRAQFAELETLGELTARAWAQDVQVMIEGPGHIPMHLIEINVRKEKEICHEAPFYTLGPLVTDIAPGYDHITSAIGAAMIGWYGADMLCYVTRK
;
A
#
# COMPACT_ATOMS: atom_id res chain seq x y z
N MET A 1 -25.87 3.41 -0.84
CA MET A 1 -25.18 3.24 -2.15
C MET A 1 -24.84 1.78 -2.25
N ASP A 2 -25.11 1.17 -3.40
CA ASP A 2 -24.71 -0.22 -3.65
C ASP A 2 -23.17 -0.29 -3.70
N CYS A 3 -22.60 -1.34 -3.12
CA CYS A 3 -21.14 -1.56 -3.15
C CYS A 3 -20.71 -1.86 -4.58
N VAL A 4 -19.64 -1.22 -5.05
CA VAL A 4 -19.16 -1.38 -6.43
C VAL A 4 -17.87 -2.17 -6.54
N THR A 5 -17.36 -2.70 -5.41
CA THR A 5 -16.02 -3.30 -5.37
C THR A 5 -15.93 -4.62 -6.12
N GLN A 6 -14.74 -4.94 -6.64
CA GLN A 6 -14.50 -6.26 -7.24
C GLN A 6 -14.77 -7.39 -6.24
N GLN A 7 -14.43 -7.22 -4.96
CA GLN A 7 -14.68 -8.24 -3.92
C GLN A 7 -16.17 -8.47 -3.69
N TYR A 8 -16.98 -7.41 -3.65
CA TYR A 8 -18.43 -7.53 -3.53
C TYR A 8 -19.01 -8.29 -4.72
N LEU A 9 -18.67 -7.86 -5.94
CA LEU A 9 -19.18 -8.46 -7.17
C LEU A 9 -18.76 -9.94 -7.30
N ALA A 10 -17.52 -10.27 -6.94
CA ALA A 10 -17.01 -11.63 -6.93
C ALA A 10 -17.80 -12.55 -5.97
N ARG A 11 -18.11 -12.06 -4.76
CA ARG A 11 -18.91 -12.79 -3.76
C ARG A 11 -20.36 -13.00 -4.17
N GLN A 12 -20.90 -12.11 -5.01
CA GLN A 12 -22.20 -12.31 -5.66
C GLN A 12 -22.13 -13.32 -6.83
N GLY A 13 -20.96 -13.86 -7.14
CA GLY A 13 -20.74 -14.79 -8.24
C GLY A 13 -20.58 -14.10 -9.60
N THR A 14 -20.54 -12.77 -9.64
CA THR A 14 -20.41 -11.98 -10.87
C THR A 14 -18.99 -12.00 -11.37
N ILE A 15 -18.83 -12.24 -12.67
CA ILE A 15 -17.56 -12.08 -13.39
C ILE A 15 -17.59 -10.71 -14.07
N THR A 16 -16.69 -9.82 -13.66
CA THR A 16 -16.61 -8.46 -14.20
C THR A 16 -15.69 -8.41 -15.42
N PRO A 17 -15.79 -7.37 -16.28
CA PRO A 17 -14.81 -7.15 -17.35
C PRO A 17 -13.38 -7.07 -16.85
N GLN A 18 -13.16 -6.55 -15.64
CA GLN A 18 -11.85 -6.44 -15.00
C GLN A 18 -11.29 -7.83 -14.67
N MET A 19 -12.10 -8.72 -14.09
CA MET A 19 -11.70 -10.11 -13.84
C MET A 19 -11.38 -10.86 -15.13
N GLN A 20 -12.16 -10.60 -16.19
CA GLN A 20 -11.94 -11.19 -17.50
C GLN A 20 -10.62 -10.71 -18.10
N ARG A 21 -10.34 -9.41 -18.02
CA ARG A 21 -9.08 -8.82 -18.48
C ARG A 21 -7.88 -9.37 -17.72
N VAL A 22 -7.99 -9.50 -16.39
CA VAL A 22 -6.95 -10.13 -15.56
C VAL A 22 -6.71 -11.58 -15.96
N ALA A 23 -7.79 -12.36 -16.14
CA ALA A 23 -7.70 -13.76 -16.53
C ALA A 23 -6.95 -13.94 -17.87
N GLU A 24 -7.22 -13.07 -18.84
CA GLU A 24 -6.49 -13.04 -20.12
C GLU A 24 -5.00 -12.71 -19.94
N ARG A 25 -4.66 -11.70 -19.12
CA ARG A 25 -3.26 -11.27 -18.90
C ARG A 25 -2.42 -12.31 -18.16
N GLU A 26 -3.03 -12.97 -17.18
CA GLU A 26 -2.37 -13.97 -16.34
C GLU A 26 -2.43 -15.38 -16.91
N GLU A 27 -3.17 -15.60 -18.01
CA GLU A 27 -3.44 -16.92 -18.60
C GLU A 27 -4.13 -17.86 -17.59
N LEU A 28 -5.08 -17.33 -16.81
CA LEU A 28 -5.82 -18.04 -15.77
C LEU A 28 -7.29 -18.25 -16.17
N PRO A 29 -7.97 -19.28 -15.64
CA PRO A 29 -9.43 -19.38 -15.70
C PRO A 29 -10.08 -18.18 -15.00
N VAL A 30 -11.08 -17.56 -15.62
CA VAL A 30 -11.74 -16.37 -15.06
C VAL A 30 -12.50 -16.68 -13.77
N GLU A 31 -13.02 -17.91 -13.64
CA GLU A 31 -13.66 -18.40 -12.42
C GLU A 31 -12.66 -18.48 -11.26
N LEU A 32 -11.40 -18.86 -11.52
CA LEU A 32 -10.34 -18.86 -10.52
C LEU A 32 -10.04 -17.43 -10.06
N VAL A 33 -9.93 -16.47 -10.99
CA VAL A 33 -9.74 -15.05 -10.65
C VAL A 33 -10.87 -14.56 -9.75
N ARG A 34 -12.12 -14.79 -10.14
CA ARG A 34 -13.28 -14.42 -9.33
C ARG A 34 -13.24 -15.05 -7.93
N ASP A 35 -12.94 -16.35 -7.84
CA ASP A 35 -12.93 -17.07 -6.56
C ASP A 35 -11.84 -16.56 -5.62
N GLU A 36 -10.66 -16.23 -6.14
CA GLU A 36 -9.56 -15.65 -5.35
C GLU A 36 -9.88 -14.21 -4.91
N VAL A 37 -10.55 -13.41 -5.76
CA VAL A 37 -11.08 -12.08 -5.38
C VAL A 37 -12.13 -12.19 -4.28
N ALA A 38 -13.08 -13.12 -4.42
CA ALA A 38 -14.15 -13.31 -3.44
C ALA A 38 -13.61 -13.70 -2.05
N ARG A 39 -12.54 -14.51 -2.02
CA ARG A 39 -11.85 -14.95 -0.81
C ARG A 39 -10.88 -13.91 -0.25
N GLY A 40 -10.54 -12.88 -1.03
CA GLY A 40 -9.61 -11.82 -0.63
C GLY A 40 -8.13 -12.19 -0.80
N ARG A 41 -7.80 -13.32 -1.45
CA ARG A 41 -6.42 -13.77 -1.74
C ARG A 41 -5.86 -13.18 -3.04
N LEU A 42 -6.69 -12.46 -3.78
CA LEU A 42 -6.35 -11.69 -4.96
C LEU A 42 -7.15 -10.39 -4.97
N ILE A 43 -6.52 -9.29 -5.37
CA ILE A 43 -7.17 -7.99 -5.54
C ILE A 43 -6.97 -7.48 -6.96
N ILE A 44 -7.87 -6.59 -7.38
CA ILE A 44 -7.81 -5.85 -8.63
C ILE A 44 -8.04 -4.38 -8.26
N PRO A 45 -6.97 -3.60 -8.03
CA PRO A 45 -7.08 -2.17 -7.77
C PRO A 45 -7.60 -1.47 -9.02
N ALA A 46 -8.85 -1.03 -8.98
CA ALA A 46 -9.54 -0.48 -10.14
C ALA A 46 -10.60 0.52 -9.71
N ASN A 47 -10.14 1.68 -9.21
CA ASN A 47 -11.05 2.74 -8.82
C ASN A 47 -11.92 3.14 -10.02
N VAL A 48 -13.23 3.28 -9.79
CA VAL A 48 -14.22 3.56 -10.83
C VAL A 48 -13.88 4.77 -11.71
N HIS A 49 -13.20 5.78 -11.17
CA HIS A 49 -12.80 6.98 -11.92
C HIS A 49 -11.62 6.73 -12.85
N HIS A 50 -10.61 5.98 -12.40
CA HIS A 50 -9.45 5.66 -13.23
C HIS A 50 -9.76 4.55 -14.25
N LEU A 51 -10.61 3.61 -13.86
CA LEU A 51 -11.17 2.57 -14.73
C LEU A 51 -11.96 3.14 -15.91
N ALA A 52 -12.59 4.30 -15.74
CA ALA A 52 -13.27 5.01 -16.84
C ALA A 52 -12.29 5.65 -17.85
N GLY A 53 -11.01 5.73 -17.49
CA GLY A 53 -9.93 6.33 -18.27
C GLY A 53 -9.03 5.27 -18.94
N ARG A 54 -7.74 5.30 -18.61
CA ARG A 54 -6.70 4.53 -19.29
C ARG A 54 -6.29 3.24 -18.58
N LEU A 55 -6.80 3.01 -17.36
CA LEU A 55 -6.42 1.86 -16.56
C LEU A 55 -6.64 0.55 -17.34
N ASP A 56 -5.58 -0.25 -17.46
CA ASP A 56 -5.63 -1.63 -17.93
C ASP A 56 -5.57 -2.56 -16.69
N PRO A 57 -6.71 -3.15 -16.28
CA PRO A 57 -6.81 -3.94 -15.05
C PRO A 57 -5.73 -5.02 -14.93
N MET A 58 -5.23 -5.18 -13.71
CA MET A 58 -4.22 -6.17 -13.33
C MET A 58 -4.57 -6.75 -11.96
N ALA A 59 -3.95 -7.88 -11.61
CA ALA A 59 -4.19 -8.53 -10.33
C ALA A 59 -2.92 -8.64 -9.48
N ILE A 60 -3.11 -8.53 -8.17
CA ILE A 60 -2.10 -8.78 -7.14
C ILE A 60 -2.63 -9.89 -6.23
N GLY A 61 -1.91 -11.00 -6.12
CA GLY A 61 -2.30 -12.12 -5.27
C GLY A 61 -1.71 -13.46 -5.70
N ASN A 62 -1.98 -14.49 -4.91
CA ASN A 62 -1.22 -15.74 -4.86
C ASN A 62 -1.15 -16.52 -6.17
N VAL A 63 -2.23 -16.49 -6.97
CA VAL A 63 -2.33 -17.22 -8.24
C VAL A 63 -1.80 -16.44 -9.44
N ALA A 64 -1.55 -15.14 -9.28
CA ALA A 64 -1.07 -14.26 -10.33
C ALA A 64 0.47 -14.17 -10.31
N ARG A 65 1.08 -13.67 -11.39
CA ARG A 65 2.52 -13.36 -11.42
C ARG A 65 2.87 -12.34 -10.32
N VAL A 66 4.04 -12.45 -9.71
CA VAL A 66 4.52 -11.44 -8.73
C VAL A 66 4.63 -10.08 -9.43
N LYS A 67 4.08 -9.05 -8.80
CA LYS A 67 4.01 -7.68 -9.34
C LYS A 67 5.09 -6.77 -8.76
N ILE A 68 5.44 -5.71 -9.48
CA ILE A 68 6.44 -4.73 -9.05
C ILE A 68 5.83 -3.33 -9.04
N ASN A 69 6.00 -2.62 -7.93
CA ASN A 69 5.62 -1.21 -7.81
C ASN A 69 6.84 -0.29 -7.97
N ALA A 70 6.67 0.82 -8.69
CA ALA A 70 7.63 1.92 -8.74
C ALA A 70 7.10 3.16 -8.02
N ASN A 71 7.91 3.77 -7.15
CA ASN A 71 7.56 5.03 -6.50
C ASN A 71 8.06 6.21 -7.33
N ILE A 72 7.17 7.15 -7.64
CA ILE A 72 7.51 8.45 -8.22
C ILE A 72 7.05 9.54 -7.27
N GLY A 73 7.10 10.79 -7.72
CA GLY A 73 6.63 11.92 -6.95
C GLY A 73 7.67 13.01 -6.86
N ASN A 74 7.15 14.21 -6.67
CA ASN A 74 7.94 15.42 -6.56
C ASN A 74 8.42 15.66 -5.12
N SER A 75 9.33 16.61 -4.98
CA SER A 75 9.75 17.11 -3.67
C SER A 75 9.51 18.62 -3.59
N ALA A 76 9.61 19.20 -2.40
CA ALA A 76 9.52 20.66 -2.22
C ALA A 76 10.58 21.46 -3.02
N VAL A 77 11.62 20.80 -3.55
CA VAL A 77 12.75 21.42 -4.24
C VAL A 77 12.64 21.32 -5.77
N GLU A 78 11.94 20.32 -6.29
CA GLU A 78 11.79 20.07 -7.73
C GLU A 78 10.34 19.63 -8.01
N SER A 79 9.59 20.43 -8.78
CA SER A 79 8.18 20.21 -9.07
C SER A 79 7.84 20.61 -10.50
N ASN A 80 7.74 19.62 -11.40
CA ASN A 80 7.21 19.79 -12.75
C ASN A 80 6.35 18.58 -13.14
N ILE A 81 5.13 18.82 -13.63
CA ILE A 81 4.21 17.79 -14.14
C ILE A 81 4.89 16.96 -15.22
N ASP A 82 5.55 17.60 -16.19
CA ASP A 82 6.17 16.89 -17.32
C ASP A 82 7.23 15.89 -16.85
N GLN A 83 8.01 16.24 -15.82
CA GLN A 83 9.01 15.34 -15.26
C GLN A 83 8.38 14.14 -14.54
N GLU A 84 7.26 14.33 -13.83
CA GLU A 84 6.57 13.20 -13.19
C GLU A 84 5.89 12.29 -14.23
N LEU A 85 5.37 12.85 -15.32
CA LEU A 85 4.85 12.08 -16.45
C LEU A 85 5.95 11.30 -17.16
N ASP A 86 7.14 11.88 -17.32
CA ASP A 86 8.31 11.18 -17.87
C ASP A 86 8.73 10.02 -16.97
N LYS A 87 8.73 10.20 -15.64
CA LYS A 87 9.02 9.12 -14.68
C LYS A 87 7.96 8.02 -14.75
N LEU A 88 6.68 8.36 -14.81
CA LEU A 88 5.57 7.41 -14.98
C LEU A 88 5.79 6.58 -16.26
N HIS A 89 5.98 7.25 -17.39
CA HIS A 89 6.22 6.60 -18.67
C HIS A 89 7.43 5.66 -18.61
N HIS A 90 8.53 6.12 -18.03
CA HIS A 90 9.74 5.32 -17.89
C HIS A 90 9.50 4.08 -17.01
N ALA A 91 8.88 4.25 -15.84
CA ALA A 91 8.58 3.14 -14.94
C ALA A 91 7.73 2.06 -15.62
N VAL A 92 6.63 2.46 -16.26
CA VAL A 92 5.73 1.54 -16.99
C VAL A 92 6.45 0.89 -18.17
N HIS A 93 7.22 1.66 -18.94
CA HIS A 93 7.98 1.14 -20.09
C HIS A 93 8.95 0.02 -19.71
N TYR A 94 9.59 0.12 -18.53
CA TYR A 94 10.52 -0.89 -18.01
C TYR A 94 9.84 -1.97 -17.15
N GLY A 95 8.51 -1.98 -17.08
CA GLY A 95 7.73 -3.08 -16.51
C GLY A 95 7.26 -2.88 -15.07
N ALA A 96 7.12 -1.65 -14.58
CA ALA A 96 6.37 -1.41 -13.35
C ALA A 96 4.89 -1.78 -13.57
N ASP A 97 4.38 -2.66 -12.72
CA ASP A 97 2.99 -3.14 -12.77
C ASP A 97 2.02 -2.18 -12.07
N THR A 98 2.51 -1.43 -11.08
CA THR A 98 1.81 -0.30 -10.44
C THR A 98 2.78 0.84 -10.20
N VAL A 99 2.25 2.03 -9.97
CA VAL A 99 3.04 3.21 -9.62
C VAL A 99 2.44 3.91 -8.41
N MET A 100 3.26 4.37 -7.46
CA MET A 100 2.79 5.24 -6.38
C MET A 100 3.26 6.67 -6.58
N ASP A 101 2.33 7.62 -6.46
CA ASP A 101 2.66 9.04 -6.34
C ASP A 101 2.90 9.38 -4.86
N LEU A 102 4.16 9.61 -4.51
CA LEU A 102 4.60 10.01 -3.18
C LEU A 102 4.98 11.49 -3.10
N SER A 103 4.44 12.31 -4.00
CA SER A 103 4.63 13.76 -4.06
C SER A 103 4.32 14.44 -2.73
N THR A 104 5.18 15.38 -2.34
CA THR A 104 5.10 16.06 -1.02
C THR A 104 5.26 17.58 -1.07
N GLY A 105 5.34 18.16 -2.27
CA GLY A 105 5.44 19.60 -2.44
C GLY A 105 4.68 20.11 -3.68
N GLY A 106 4.66 21.43 -3.85
CA GLY A 106 4.06 22.05 -5.04
C GLY A 106 2.56 21.78 -5.17
N ASN A 107 2.07 21.69 -6.41
CA ASN A 107 0.66 21.44 -6.72
C ASN A 107 0.40 19.93 -6.85
N ILE A 108 0.36 19.23 -5.72
CA ILE A 108 0.21 17.78 -5.64
C ILE A 108 -1.06 17.31 -6.38
N ASP A 109 -2.18 18.02 -6.22
CA ASP A 109 -3.45 17.65 -6.88
C ASP A 109 -3.35 17.64 -8.40
N ALA A 110 -2.78 18.70 -8.99
CA ALA A 110 -2.63 18.80 -10.44
C ALA A 110 -1.64 17.77 -10.99
N ILE A 111 -0.55 17.51 -10.27
CA ILE A 111 0.44 16.49 -10.63
C ILE A 111 -0.20 15.10 -10.61
N ARG A 112 -0.87 14.75 -9.50
CA ARG A 112 -1.53 13.46 -9.36
C ARG A 112 -2.63 13.26 -10.40
N GLN A 113 -3.44 14.28 -10.66
CA GLN A 113 -4.48 14.18 -11.71
C GLN A 113 -3.84 13.89 -13.07
N ALA A 114 -2.77 14.60 -13.44
CA ALA A 114 -2.07 14.36 -14.69
C ALA A 114 -1.48 12.93 -14.76
N ILE A 115 -0.92 12.42 -13.63
CA ILE A 115 -0.41 11.05 -13.52
C ILE A 115 -1.54 10.03 -13.75
N ILE A 116 -2.68 10.18 -13.07
CA ILE A 116 -3.84 9.28 -13.20
C ILE A 116 -4.38 9.30 -14.64
N ASP A 117 -4.56 10.49 -15.22
CA ASP A 117 -5.09 10.63 -16.58
C ASP A 117 -4.17 9.99 -17.65
N ALA A 118 -2.86 9.91 -17.38
CA ALA A 118 -1.86 9.33 -18.27
C ALA A 118 -1.57 7.84 -18.00
N SER A 119 -1.86 7.33 -16.81
CA SER A 119 -1.41 6.01 -16.37
C SER A 119 -2.26 4.87 -16.95
N PRO A 120 -1.66 3.83 -17.54
CA PRO A 120 -2.35 2.60 -17.86
C PRO A 120 -2.32 1.57 -16.71
N VAL A 121 -1.58 1.85 -15.64
CA VAL A 121 -1.40 0.95 -14.49
C VAL A 121 -1.98 1.56 -13.21
N PRO A 122 -2.35 0.75 -12.20
CA PRO A 122 -2.89 1.28 -10.96
C PRO A 122 -1.97 2.33 -10.30
N ILE A 123 -2.59 3.40 -9.80
CA ILE A 123 -1.93 4.48 -9.08
C ILE A 123 -2.24 4.36 -7.58
N GLY A 124 -1.17 4.28 -6.78
CA GLY A 124 -1.24 4.31 -5.32
C GLY A 124 -0.78 5.62 -4.71
N THR A 125 -1.20 5.89 -3.47
CA THR A 125 -0.76 7.08 -2.71
C THR A 125 -0.62 6.78 -1.22
N VAL A 126 -0.06 7.74 -0.48
CA VAL A 126 -0.07 7.77 0.99
C VAL A 126 -0.78 9.06 1.44
N PRO A 127 -2.11 9.04 1.68
CA PRO A 127 -2.91 10.26 1.85
C PRO A 127 -2.39 11.24 2.93
N ILE A 128 -1.82 10.72 4.02
CA ILE A 128 -1.24 11.57 5.09
C ILE A 128 -0.11 12.49 4.59
N TYR A 129 0.61 12.12 3.52
CA TYR A 129 1.68 12.95 2.96
C TYR A 129 1.16 14.26 2.38
N GLN A 130 -0.05 14.25 1.82
CA GLN A 130 -0.70 15.49 1.38
C GLN A 130 -1.44 16.18 2.52
N ALA A 131 -2.16 15.42 3.36
CA ALA A 131 -2.90 16.01 4.49
C ALA A 131 -2.00 16.87 5.39
N VAL A 132 -0.77 16.41 5.67
CA VAL A 132 0.19 17.17 6.50
C VAL A 132 0.66 18.48 5.85
N THR A 133 0.54 18.63 4.53
CA THR A 133 0.89 19.90 3.84
C THR A 133 -0.20 20.96 3.97
N ALA A 134 -1.42 20.57 4.33
CA ALA A 134 -2.56 21.47 4.53
C ALA A 134 -2.60 22.09 5.95
N VAL A 135 -1.69 21.69 6.84
CA VAL A 135 -1.62 22.16 8.22
C VAL A 135 -0.25 22.77 8.54
N ALA A 136 -0.21 23.65 9.54
CA ALA A 136 1.04 24.29 9.97
C ALA A 136 1.94 23.32 10.74
N LYS A 137 1.35 22.45 11.56
CA LYS A 137 2.05 21.44 12.34
C LYS A 137 1.32 20.11 12.29
N VAL A 138 2.06 19.01 12.47
CA VAL A 138 1.48 17.67 12.45
C VAL A 138 0.40 17.50 13.51
N GLU A 139 0.57 18.09 14.70
CA GLU A 139 -0.44 18.06 15.76
C GLU A 139 -1.75 18.78 15.41
N ASP A 140 -1.77 19.63 14.38
CA ASP A 140 -3.00 20.32 13.96
C ASP A 140 -3.91 19.43 13.09
N LEU A 141 -3.41 18.28 12.61
CA LEU A 141 -4.23 17.31 11.87
C LEU A 141 -5.42 16.84 12.70
N THR A 142 -6.59 16.76 12.07
CA THR A 142 -7.78 16.13 12.63
C THR A 142 -8.04 14.78 11.95
N ALA A 143 -8.96 13.99 12.52
CA ALA A 143 -9.41 12.77 11.87
C ALA A 143 -10.11 13.08 10.53
N ASP A 144 -10.87 14.18 10.46
CA ASP A 144 -11.56 14.59 9.24
C ASP A 144 -10.56 15.00 8.15
N ASP A 145 -9.47 15.73 8.47
CA ASP A 145 -8.44 16.07 7.47
C ASP A 145 -7.85 14.82 6.79
N LEU A 146 -7.65 13.74 7.56
CA LEU A 146 -7.13 12.49 7.03
C LEU A 146 -8.16 11.74 6.19
N LEU A 147 -9.40 11.65 6.66
CA LEU A 147 -10.49 10.93 5.98
C LEU A 147 -10.92 11.67 4.70
N ASP A 148 -11.04 12.98 4.76
CA ASP A 148 -11.38 13.84 3.63
C ASP A 148 -10.27 13.77 2.56
N MET A 149 -9.00 13.65 2.96
CA MET A 149 -7.90 13.44 2.02
C MET A 149 -7.96 12.07 1.34
N VAL A 150 -8.37 11.01 2.05
CA VAL A 150 -8.61 9.69 1.44
C VAL A 150 -9.75 9.79 0.41
N GLU A 151 -10.86 10.44 0.75
CA GLU A 151 -11.98 10.60 -0.19
C GLU A 151 -11.65 11.51 -1.38
N HIS A 152 -10.94 12.61 -1.15
CA HIS A 152 -10.48 13.51 -2.21
C HIS A 152 -9.61 12.78 -3.25
N GLN A 153 -8.66 11.96 -2.78
CA GLN A 153 -7.82 11.17 -3.67
C GLN A 153 -8.59 10.04 -4.37
N ALA A 154 -9.57 9.43 -3.69
CA ALA A 154 -10.47 8.47 -4.30
C ALA A 154 -11.30 9.10 -5.44
N GLN A 155 -11.76 10.34 -5.27
CA GLN A 155 -12.49 11.08 -6.31
C GLN A 155 -11.64 11.38 -7.55
N GLN A 156 -10.32 11.53 -7.40
CA GLN A 156 -9.42 11.71 -8.54
C GLN A 156 -9.13 10.41 -9.31
N GLY A 157 -9.38 9.25 -8.71
CA GLY A 157 -9.12 7.94 -9.32
C GLY A 157 -7.91 7.20 -8.76
N VAL A 158 -7.43 7.52 -7.55
CA VAL A 158 -6.41 6.68 -6.90
C VAL A 158 -6.97 5.28 -6.66
N ASP A 159 -6.26 4.24 -7.12
CA ASP A 159 -6.73 2.84 -7.08
C ASP A 159 -6.51 2.17 -5.74
N TYR A 160 -5.44 2.55 -5.04
CA TYR A 160 -5.17 2.07 -3.70
C TYR A 160 -4.51 3.12 -2.81
N VAL A 161 -4.82 3.08 -1.53
CA VAL A 161 -4.26 4.02 -0.54
C VAL A 161 -3.52 3.27 0.54
N THR A 162 -2.29 3.70 0.82
CA THR A 162 -1.55 3.27 2.00
C THR A 162 -2.07 4.00 3.23
N VAL A 163 -2.74 3.25 4.11
CA VAL A 163 -3.28 3.75 5.37
C VAL A 163 -2.58 3.07 6.55
N HIS A 164 -1.90 3.87 7.37
CA HIS A 164 -1.16 3.38 8.54
C HIS A 164 -2.10 3.26 9.75
N CYS A 165 -3.15 2.45 9.63
CA CYS A 165 -4.12 2.21 10.70
C CYS A 165 -3.71 1.10 11.67
N GLY A 166 -2.61 0.37 11.38
CA GLY A 166 -2.07 -0.69 12.24
C GLY A 166 -1.24 -0.21 13.43
N ILE A 167 -0.60 0.95 13.33
CA ILE A 167 0.17 1.53 14.43
C ILE A 167 -0.77 2.07 15.51
N LEU A 168 -0.88 1.33 16.61
CA LEU A 168 -1.64 1.72 17.79
C LEU A 168 -0.78 2.51 18.77
N ARG A 169 -1.41 3.36 19.58
CA ARG A 169 -0.75 4.22 20.57
C ARG A 169 0.15 3.41 21.53
N GLU A 170 -0.32 2.26 21.97
CA GLU A 170 0.40 1.33 22.84
C GLU A 170 1.63 0.69 22.17
N TYR A 171 1.68 0.63 20.85
CA TYR A 171 2.80 0.04 20.11
C TYR A 171 3.95 1.01 19.90
N VAL A 172 3.70 2.32 19.97
CA VAL A 172 4.75 3.36 19.84
C VAL A 172 5.89 3.13 20.84
N GLY A 173 5.54 2.70 22.06
CA GLY A 173 6.52 2.36 23.10
C GLY A 173 7.36 1.12 22.80
N LEU A 174 6.90 0.20 21.94
CA LEU A 174 7.65 -1.00 21.55
C LEU A 174 8.83 -0.67 20.62
N ALA A 175 8.76 0.46 19.90
CA ALA A 175 9.87 0.94 19.10
C ALA A 175 10.97 1.63 19.95
N LEU A 176 10.72 1.88 21.25
CA LEU A 176 11.75 2.40 22.15
C LEU A 176 12.84 1.34 22.35
N GLY A 177 14.03 1.63 21.82
CA GLY A 177 15.18 0.72 21.89
C GLY A 177 15.55 0.09 20.54
N ARG A 178 14.76 0.29 19.48
CA ARG A 178 15.20 0.03 18.11
C ARG A 178 16.44 0.85 17.77
N VAL A 179 17.33 0.29 16.95
CA VAL A 179 18.52 0.97 16.44
C VAL A 179 18.12 2.14 15.53
N THR A 180 17.09 1.95 14.70
CA THR A 180 16.64 2.97 13.73
C THR A 180 15.27 3.57 14.04
N GLY A 181 14.62 3.14 15.13
CA GLY A 181 13.32 3.67 15.54
C GLY A 181 12.20 3.36 14.55
N ILE A 182 11.37 4.36 14.27
CA ILE A 182 10.27 4.30 13.30
C ILE A 182 10.74 4.95 12.00
N VAL A 183 11.00 4.14 10.97
CA VAL A 183 11.51 4.62 9.67
C VAL A 183 10.40 4.88 8.64
N SER A 184 9.16 4.44 8.91
CA SER A 184 8.02 4.83 8.09
C SER A 184 7.71 6.32 8.29
N ARG A 185 7.69 7.08 7.19
CA ARG A 185 7.27 8.50 7.23
C ARG A 185 5.81 8.63 7.70
N GLY A 186 4.90 7.84 7.12
CA GLY A 186 3.49 7.86 7.56
C GLY A 186 3.34 7.38 9.00
N GLY A 187 4.03 6.30 9.36
CA GLY A 187 4.04 5.78 10.73
C GLY A 187 4.56 6.77 11.77
N SER A 188 5.66 7.47 11.47
CA SER A 188 6.21 8.47 12.39
C SER A 188 5.31 9.70 12.56
N LEU A 189 4.59 10.13 11.51
CA LEU A 189 3.58 11.19 11.60
C LEU A 189 2.42 10.78 12.52
N HIS A 190 1.88 9.56 12.36
CA HIS A 190 0.83 9.05 13.25
C HIS A 190 1.32 8.86 14.68
N ALA A 191 2.52 8.31 14.88
CA ALA A 191 3.12 8.16 16.20
C ALA A 191 3.26 9.50 16.91
N TYR A 192 3.81 10.51 16.23
CA TYR A 192 3.95 11.87 16.77
C TYR A 192 2.59 12.45 17.16
N TRP A 193 1.59 12.38 16.27
CA TRP A 193 0.25 12.87 16.53
C TRP A 193 -0.39 12.21 17.76
N MET A 194 -0.31 10.88 17.86
CA MET A 194 -0.85 10.11 18.99
C MET A 194 -0.19 10.48 20.31
N MET A 195 1.14 10.65 20.32
CA MET A 195 1.88 11.01 21.52
C MET A 195 1.57 12.44 21.97
N HIS A 196 1.44 13.37 21.03
CA HIS A 196 1.09 14.76 21.34
C HIS A 196 -0.33 14.87 21.94
N HIS A 197 -1.31 14.22 21.33
CA HIS A 197 -2.72 14.32 21.76
C HIS A 197 -3.10 13.35 22.86
N ASN A 198 -2.23 12.38 23.19
CA ASN A 198 -2.53 11.28 24.09
C ASN A 198 -3.80 10.51 23.69
N ARG A 199 -3.99 10.28 22.39
CA ARG A 199 -5.17 9.63 21.78
C ARG A 199 -4.76 8.48 20.86
N GLN A 200 -5.71 7.56 20.61
CA GLN A 200 -5.51 6.47 19.67
C GLN A 200 -5.45 7.00 18.22
N ASN A 201 -4.83 6.22 17.33
CA ASN A 201 -4.71 6.50 15.90
C ASN A 201 -6.09 6.81 15.28
N PRO A 202 -6.29 7.99 14.67
CA PRO A 202 -7.56 8.37 14.11
C PRO A 202 -8.00 7.45 12.96
N LEU A 203 -7.07 6.93 12.16
CA LEU A 203 -7.41 5.99 11.08
C LEU A 203 -7.89 4.64 11.62
N TYR A 204 -7.40 4.21 12.79
CA TYR A 204 -7.88 3.00 13.46
C TYR A 204 -9.28 3.22 14.06
N THR A 205 -9.49 4.32 14.79
CA THR A 205 -10.78 4.59 15.44
C THR A 205 -11.89 4.93 14.47
N HIS A 206 -11.55 5.45 13.28
CA HIS A 206 -12.50 5.78 12.22
C HIS A 206 -12.38 4.86 11.00
N PHE A 207 -11.85 3.65 11.17
CA PHE A 207 -11.63 2.72 10.07
C PHE A 207 -12.89 2.45 9.24
N ASP A 208 -14.07 2.38 9.87
CA ASP A 208 -15.34 2.14 9.18
C ASP A 208 -15.66 3.26 8.15
N ARG A 209 -15.29 4.52 8.41
CA ARG A 209 -15.42 5.61 7.43
C ARG A 209 -14.48 5.43 6.24
N ILE A 210 -13.28 4.87 6.45
CA ILE A 210 -12.36 4.50 5.36
C ILE A 210 -13.00 3.41 4.49
N LEU A 211 -13.65 2.42 5.12
CA LEU A 211 -14.36 1.35 4.40
C LEU A 211 -15.53 1.90 3.57
N GLU A 212 -16.28 2.87 4.08
CA GLU A 212 -17.35 3.55 3.34
C GLU A 212 -16.83 4.22 2.07
N ILE A 213 -15.69 4.92 2.15
CA ILE A 213 -15.03 5.55 1.00
C ILE A 213 -14.58 4.47 0.01
N ALA A 214 -13.87 3.44 0.49
CA ALA A 214 -13.37 2.36 -0.35
C ALA A 214 -14.51 1.65 -1.11
N ARG A 215 -15.65 1.38 -0.45
CA ARG A 215 -16.84 0.76 -1.06
C ARG A 215 -17.49 1.61 -2.15
N LYS A 216 -17.41 2.94 -2.01
CA LYS A 216 -18.03 3.89 -2.93
C LYS A 216 -17.26 4.02 -4.24
N TYR A 217 -15.94 3.87 -4.19
CA TYR A 217 -15.04 4.14 -5.33
C TYR A 217 -14.27 2.92 -5.84
N ASP A 218 -14.37 1.75 -5.18
CA ASP A 218 -13.51 0.57 -5.40
C ASP A 218 -12.01 0.84 -5.19
N VAL A 219 -11.71 1.60 -4.13
CA VAL A 219 -10.32 1.82 -3.70
C VAL A 219 -9.87 0.63 -2.86
N THR A 220 -8.74 0.04 -3.20
CA THR A 220 -8.10 -1.00 -2.39
C THR A 220 -7.35 -0.37 -1.21
N LEU A 221 -7.45 -0.96 -0.03
CA LEU A 221 -6.65 -0.54 1.12
C LEU A 221 -5.32 -1.29 1.14
N SER A 222 -4.22 -0.54 1.02
CA SER A 222 -2.88 -1.02 1.33
C SER A 222 -2.64 -0.74 2.81
N LEU A 223 -2.75 -1.75 3.67
CA LEU A 223 -2.60 -1.53 5.10
C LEU A 223 -1.11 -1.38 5.44
N GLY A 224 -0.71 -0.16 5.75
CA GLY A 224 0.69 0.26 5.83
C GLY A 224 1.45 -0.30 7.03
N ASP A 225 2.73 -0.58 6.84
CA ASP A 225 3.66 -1.14 7.83
C ASP A 225 4.41 -0.02 8.59
N ALA A 226 3.69 0.75 9.40
CA ALA A 226 4.25 1.91 10.10
C ALA A 226 5.41 1.54 11.04
N LEU A 227 5.44 0.33 11.58
CA LEU A 227 6.46 -0.22 12.46
C LEU A 227 7.36 -1.22 11.74
N ARG A 228 7.55 -1.13 10.41
CA ARG A 228 8.57 -1.93 9.72
C ARG A 228 9.99 -1.67 10.25
N PRO A 229 10.89 -2.66 10.16
CA PRO A 229 12.29 -2.50 10.55
C PRO A 229 13.08 -1.67 9.53
N GLY A 230 13.85 -0.70 10.02
CA GLY A 230 14.76 0.14 9.24
C GLY A 230 16.23 -0.27 9.33
N SER A 231 16.52 -1.35 10.04
CA SER A 231 17.83 -2.00 10.08
C SER A 231 17.65 -3.49 10.33
N LEU A 232 18.65 -4.29 9.98
CA LEU A 232 18.64 -5.73 10.25
C LEU A 232 18.51 -6.04 11.75
N ALA A 233 18.98 -5.13 12.62
CA ALA A 233 18.92 -5.30 14.08
C ALA A 233 17.49 -5.19 14.62
N ASP A 234 16.62 -4.46 13.92
CA ASP A 234 15.22 -4.23 14.31
C ASP A 234 14.27 -5.27 13.68
N ALA A 235 14.79 -6.17 12.83
CA ALA A 235 14.02 -7.16 12.10
C ALA A 235 13.29 -8.15 13.01
N ASN A 236 12.02 -8.41 12.71
CA ASN A 236 11.16 -9.39 13.39
C ASN A 236 10.95 -9.09 14.88
N ASP A 237 11.09 -7.83 15.27
CA ASP A 237 10.88 -7.44 16.65
C ASP A 237 9.39 -7.44 17.03
N ARG A 238 9.13 -7.16 18.31
CA ARG A 238 7.78 -7.14 18.85
C ARG A 238 6.92 -6.03 18.26
N ALA A 239 7.50 -4.87 17.93
CA ALA A 239 6.76 -3.74 17.37
C ALA A 239 6.21 -4.07 15.98
N GLN A 240 7.04 -4.70 15.12
CA GLN A 240 6.65 -5.12 13.78
C GLN A 240 5.48 -6.13 13.84
N PHE A 241 5.60 -7.19 14.64
CA PHE A 241 4.56 -8.22 14.68
C PHE A 241 3.29 -7.79 15.40
N ALA A 242 3.39 -6.88 16.39
CA ALA A 242 2.20 -6.31 17.03
C ALA A 242 1.36 -5.51 16.02
N GLU A 243 2.00 -4.74 15.14
CA GLU A 243 1.29 -4.07 14.05
C GLU A 243 0.67 -5.09 13.09
N LEU A 244 1.41 -6.13 12.67
CA LEU A 244 0.91 -7.16 11.75
C LEU A 244 -0.36 -7.85 12.29
N GLU A 245 -0.41 -8.13 13.60
CA GLU A 245 -1.62 -8.66 14.27
C GLU A 245 -2.82 -7.72 14.12
N THR A 246 -2.61 -6.41 14.30
CA THR A 246 -3.66 -5.41 14.05
C THR A 246 -4.03 -5.33 12.57
N LEU A 247 -3.08 -5.48 11.65
CA LEU A 247 -3.40 -5.50 10.21
C LEU A 247 -4.30 -6.68 9.86
N GLY A 248 -4.06 -7.87 10.43
CA GLY A 248 -4.95 -9.02 10.28
C GLY A 248 -6.38 -8.76 10.77
N GLU A 249 -6.53 -8.13 11.95
CA GLU A 249 -7.84 -7.70 12.46
C GLU A 249 -8.56 -6.76 11.47
N LEU A 250 -7.85 -5.75 10.97
CA LEU A 250 -8.40 -4.75 10.06
C LEU A 250 -8.73 -5.35 8.68
N THR A 251 -7.98 -6.33 8.21
CA THR A 251 -8.30 -7.10 7.00
C THR A 251 -9.64 -7.82 7.15
N ALA A 252 -9.86 -8.53 8.26
CA ALA A 252 -11.14 -9.21 8.50
C ALA A 252 -12.32 -8.21 8.54
N ARG A 253 -12.11 -7.03 9.14
CA ARG A 253 -13.10 -5.95 9.18
C ARG A 253 -13.40 -5.37 7.79
N ALA A 254 -12.38 -5.12 6.99
CA ALA A 254 -12.52 -4.64 5.62
C ALA A 254 -13.25 -5.66 4.74
N TRP A 255 -12.88 -6.93 4.83
CA TRP A 255 -13.55 -8.02 4.11
C TRP A 255 -14.98 -8.23 4.56
N ALA A 256 -15.33 -8.01 5.83
CA ALA A 256 -16.73 -8.04 6.26
C ALA A 256 -17.59 -6.97 5.56
N GLN A 257 -16.95 -5.94 5.01
CA GLN A 257 -17.56 -4.90 4.20
C GLN A 257 -17.12 -4.94 2.73
N ASP A 258 -16.69 -6.10 2.22
CA ASP A 258 -16.32 -6.33 0.82
C ASP A 258 -15.28 -5.33 0.26
N VAL A 259 -14.39 -4.82 1.10
CA VAL A 259 -13.30 -3.92 0.69
C VAL A 259 -12.04 -4.72 0.40
N GLN A 260 -11.46 -4.51 -0.79
CA GLN A 260 -10.21 -5.14 -1.21
C GLN A 260 -9.04 -4.65 -0.34
N VAL A 261 -8.18 -5.58 0.07
CA VAL A 261 -7.05 -5.31 0.99
C VAL A 261 -5.79 -6.00 0.48
N MET A 262 -4.66 -5.30 0.61
CA MET A 262 -3.32 -5.89 0.67
C MET A 262 -2.57 -5.40 1.91
N ILE A 263 -1.56 -6.16 2.34
CA ILE A 263 -0.79 -5.89 3.55
C ILE A 263 0.59 -5.42 3.17
N GLU A 264 1.03 -4.28 3.69
CA GLU A 264 2.42 -3.85 3.53
C GLU A 264 3.34 -4.60 4.49
N GLY A 265 4.57 -4.82 4.06
CA GLY A 265 5.55 -5.64 4.75
C GLY A 265 6.98 -5.12 4.65
N PRO A 266 7.87 -5.74 5.44
CA PRO A 266 9.06 -5.11 5.98
C PRO A 266 10.08 -4.60 4.96
N GLY A 267 10.93 -3.70 5.48
CA GLY A 267 12.06 -3.07 4.80
C GLY A 267 13.38 -3.82 4.95
N HIS A 268 13.98 -3.87 6.15
CA HIS A 268 15.31 -4.44 6.36
C HIS A 268 15.24 -5.78 7.11
N ILE A 269 15.53 -6.90 6.43
CA ILE A 269 15.39 -8.26 6.98
C ILE A 269 16.56 -9.13 6.54
N PRO A 270 17.34 -9.73 7.46
CA PRO A 270 18.41 -10.64 7.07
C PRO A 270 17.81 -11.94 6.51
N MET A 271 18.48 -12.55 5.52
CA MET A 271 17.92 -13.66 4.71
C MET A 271 17.26 -14.79 5.52
N HIS A 272 17.87 -15.19 6.64
CA HIS A 272 17.36 -16.27 7.50
C HIS A 272 16.02 -15.96 8.20
N LEU A 273 15.58 -14.71 8.19
CA LEU A 273 14.32 -14.24 8.78
C LEU A 273 13.22 -13.96 7.74
N ILE A 274 13.51 -14.07 6.45
CA ILE A 274 12.53 -13.72 5.39
C ILE A 274 11.34 -14.68 5.38
N GLU A 275 11.57 -16.00 5.39
CA GLU A 275 10.49 -16.99 5.29
C GLU A 275 9.48 -16.85 6.43
N ILE A 276 9.95 -16.63 7.66
CA ILE A 276 9.07 -16.49 8.83
C ILE A 276 8.19 -15.24 8.74
N ASN A 277 8.63 -14.16 8.07
CA ASN A 277 7.77 -12.99 7.82
C ASN A 277 6.58 -13.37 6.94
N VAL A 278 6.84 -14.03 5.82
CA VAL A 278 5.76 -14.43 4.88
C VAL A 278 4.82 -15.42 5.56
N ARG A 279 5.35 -16.43 6.26
CA ARG A 279 4.50 -17.40 6.98
C ARG A 279 3.60 -16.74 8.02
N LYS A 280 4.13 -15.78 8.79
CA LYS A 280 3.35 -15.03 9.78
C LYS A 280 2.30 -14.16 9.13
N GLU A 281 2.63 -13.45 8.06
CA GLU A 281 1.66 -12.62 7.35
C GLU A 281 0.52 -13.48 6.78
N LYS A 282 0.82 -14.59 6.08
CA LYS A 282 -0.21 -15.45 5.52
C LYS A 282 -1.11 -16.07 6.60
N GLU A 283 -0.57 -16.42 7.75
CA GLU A 283 -1.34 -16.94 8.89
C GLU A 283 -2.22 -15.86 9.55
N ILE A 284 -1.64 -14.71 9.86
CA ILE A 284 -2.29 -13.64 10.64
C ILE A 284 -3.27 -12.84 9.78
N CYS A 285 -2.92 -12.57 8.53
CA CYS A 285 -3.67 -11.73 7.61
C CYS A 285 -4.50 -12.54 6.61
N HIS A 286 -4.77 -13.82 6.92
CA HIS A 286 -5.72 -14.67 6.21
C HIS A 286 -5.38 -14.85 4.71
N GLU A 287 -4.09 -14.94 4.40
CA GLU A 287 -3.56 -15.04 3.04
C GLU A 287 -3.87 -13.83 2.12
N ALA A 288 -4.18 -12.66 2.69
CA ALA A 288 -4.29 -11.43 1.91
C ALA A 288 -3.00 -11.18 1.07
N PRO A 289 -3.10 -10.48 -0.07
CA PRO A 289 -1.93 -10.15 -0.86
C PRO A 289 -0.89 -9.37 -0.05
N PHE A 290 0.38 -9.77 -0.16
CA PHE A 290 1.48 -9.21 0.61
C PHE A 290 2.38 -8.34 -0.26
N TYR A 291 2.59 -7.09 0.16
CA TYR A 291 3.29 -6.04 -0.56
C TYR A 291 4.53 -5.58 0.22
N THR A 292 5.75 -5.85 -0.27
CA THR A 292 6.96 -5.67 0.55
C THR A 292 7.95 -4.66 -0.03
N LEU A 293 8.62 -3.88 0.84
CA LEU A 293 9.69 -2.96 0.43
C LEU A 293 11.06 -3.66 0.42
N GLY A 294 11.44 -4.27 -0.70
CA GLY A 294 12.60 -5.16 -0.77
C GLY A 294 12.21 -6.58 -0.31
N PRO A 295 12.73 -7.12 0.81
CA PRO A 295 13.52 -6.44 1.84
C PRO A 295 15.02 -6.35 1.56
N LEU A 296 15.69 -5.35 2.13
CA LEU A 296 17.15 -5.23 2.15
C LEU A 296 17.76 -6.29 3.06
N VAL A 297 18.68 -7.10 2.52
CA VAL A 297 19.33 -8.19 3.28
C VAL A 297 20.60 -7.76 4.01
N THR A 298 21.05 -6.52 3.83
CA THR A 298 22.22 -5.94 4.50
C THR A 298 22.18 -4.41 4.49
N ASP A 299 22.68 -3.79 5.56
CA ASP A 299 22.63 -2.32 5.78
C ASP A 299 23.95 -1.60 5.41
N ILE A 300 24.90 -2.30 4.80
CA ILE A 300 26.31 -1.84 4.67
C ILE A 300 26.67 -1.33 3.27
N ALA A 301 25.70 -1.25 2.35
CA ALA A 301 25.95 -0.92 0.95
C ALA A 301 25.06 0.23 0.40
N PRO A 302 24.97 1.39 1.09
CA PRO A 302 24.24 2.54 0.57
C PRO A 302 24.77 2.94 -0.81
N GLY A 303 23.87 3.32 -1.73
CA GLY A 303 24.19 3.50 -3.15
C GLY A 303 23.96 2.24 -4.01
N TYR A 304 23.84 1.08 -3.35
CA TYR A 304 23.63 -0.23 -3.98
C TYR A 304 22.41 -0.97 -3.43
N ASP A 305 21.48 -0.26 -2.78
CA ASP A 305 20.36 -0.91 -2.10
C ASP A 305 19.34 -1.56 -3.03
N HIS A 306 19.25 -1.12 -4.29
CA HIS A 306 18.59 -1.89 -5.36
C HIS A 306 19.09 -3.34 -5.49
N ILE A 307 20.36 -3.63 -5.17
CA ILE A 307 20.93 -4.99 -5.22
C ILE A 307 20.68 -5.72 -3.89
N THR A 308 20.91 -5.05 -2.75
CA THR A 308 20.68 -5.65 -1.42
C THR A 308 19.22 -6.04 -1.25
N SER A 309 18.30 -5.19 -1.70
CA SER A 309 16.87 -5.45 -1.71
C SER A 309 16.45 -6.47 -2.76
N ALA A 310 17.05 -6.50 -3.96
CA ALA A 310 16.69 -7.49 -4.99
C ALA A 310 16.90 -8.94 -4.52
N ILE A 311 17.94 -9.18 -3.70
CA ILE A 311 18.17 -10.51 -3.08
C ILE A 311 16.98 -10.88 -2.19
N GLY A 312 16.58 -9.98 -1.28
CA GLY A 312 15.47 -10.25 -0.38
C GLY A 312 14.12 -10.29 -1.09
N ALA A 313 13.91 -9.42 -2.07
CA ALA A 313 12.70 -9.35 -2.88
C ALA A 313 12.48 -10.63 -3.70
N ALA A 314 13.53 -11.18 -4.29
CA ALA A 314 13.46 -12.48 -4.98
C ALA A 314 13.11 -13.62 -4.01
N MET A 315 13.71 -13.62 -2.81
CA MET A 315 13.42 -14.63 -1.79
C MET A 315 12.00 -14.51 -1.23
N ILE A 316 11.56 -13.30 -0.88
CA ILE A 316 10.25 -13.07 -0.28
C ILE A 316 9.12 -13.30 -1.29
N GLY A 317 9.32 -12.92 -2.55
CA GLY A 317 8.42 -13.26 -3.65
C GLY A 317 8.33 -14.77 -3.86
N TRP A 318 9.46 -15.50 -3.81
CA TRP A 318 9.45 -16.96 -3.90
C TRP A 318 8.69 -17.63 -2.74
N TYR A 319 8.77 -17.06 -1.53
CA TYR A 319 8.01 -17.57 -0.38
C TYR A 319 6.53 -17.20 -0.38
N GLY A 320 6.09 -16.27 -1.23
CA GLY A 320 4.67 -15.94 -1.41
C GLY A 320 4.28 -14.48 -1.20
N ALA A 321 5.21 -13.53 -1.30
CA ALA A 321 4.84 -12.12 -1.48
C ALA A 321 4.31 -11.87 -2.90
N ASP A 322 3.28 -11.04 -3.00
CA ASP A 322 2.46 -10.88 -4.21
C ASP A 322 2.82 -9.62 -5.00
N MET A 323 3.34 -8.60 -4.31
CA MET A 323 3.87 -7.38 -4.91
C MET A 323 5.15 -6.91 -4.23
N LEU A 324 6.09 -6.37 -5.00
CA LEU A 324 7.40 -5.94 -4.54
C LEU A 324 7.56 -4.44 -4.83
N CYS A 325 7.66 -3.62 -3.78
CA CYS A 325 8.02 -2.23 -3.94
C CYS A 325 9.52 -2.17 -4.26
N TYR A 326 9.85 -1.51 -5.37
CA TYR A 326 11.24 -1.37 -5.76
C TYR A 326 12.06 -0.56 -4.73
N VAL A 327 13.37 -0.68 -4.81
CA VAL A 327 14.31 0.18 -4.09
C VAL A 327 15.30 0.69 -5.12
N THR A 328 15.54 2.00 -5.12
CA THR A 328 16.44 2.61 -6.12
C THR A 328 17.90 2.51 -5.69
N ARG A 329 18.80 3.06 -6.50
CA ARG A 329 20.21 3.22 -6.11
C ARG A 329 20.40 4.29 -5.03
N LYS A 330 19.52 5.28 -4.99
CA LYS A 330 19.58 6.39 -4.04
C LYS A 330 18.90 6.02 -2.74
#